data_AF-A0A1Q6QLI0-F1
#
_entry.id   AF-A0A1Q6QLI0-F1
#
_cell.length_a   1.000
_cell.length_b   1.000
_cell.length_c   1.000
_cell.angle_alpha   90.00
_cell.angle_beta   90.00
_cell.angle_gamma   90.00
#
_symmetry.space_group_name_H-M   'P 1'
#
loop_
_entity.id
_entity.type
_entity.pdbx_description
1 polymer ?
#
loop_
_entity_poly.entity_id
_entity_poly.type
_entity_poly.pdbx_seq_one_letter_code
_entity_poly.pdbx_strand_id
1 'polypeptide(L)'
;MKRECSIVRDVLPLYFENMVSEDTAVFVKEHLENCSDCAAELECLKSGKKIDKAETSERENDTNVITAVKKKIAKRIFKIVGVVCLVFVVILSAILLYIGISYPVTKDSISLSTKTEGDYAYILLEAEAGKSLSFDSKTEDILNDNNEVCGQRITLYNLQYHNNFSKNAGSMSWGYPLNAENQYIEVIVEPSLSTVKMNGANAPPLTAPPVFAVR
;
A
#
# COMPACT_ATOMS: atom_id res chain seq x y z
N MET A 1 8.77 -35.65 -73.59
CA MET A 1 7.87 -36.47 -72.75
C MET A 1 6.91 -35.53 -72.02
N LYS A 2 5.58 -35.65 -72.19
CA LYS A 2 4.61 -34.71 -71.57
C LYS A 2 4.19 -35.07 -70.14
N ARG A 3 4.21 -36.37 -69.78
CA ARG A 3 3.80 -36.83 -68.45
C ARG A 3 4.82 -36.47 -67.37
N GLU A 4 6.11 -36.60 -67.67
CA GLU A 4 7.20 -36.28 -66.73
C GLU A 4 7.25 -34.79 -66.40
N CYS A 5 7.03 -33.91 -67.38
CA CYS A 5 6.92 -32.48 -67.13
C CYS A 5 5.78 -32.15 -66.16
N SER A 6 4.61 -32.79 -66.28
CA SER A 6 3.50 -32.57 -65.33
C SER A 6 3.90 -32.92 -63.90
N ILE A 7 4.56 -34.07 -63.71
CA ILE A 7 5.00 -34.53 -62.39
C ILE A 7 6.06 -33.58 -61.82
N VAL A 8 7.02 -33.17 -62.64
CA VAL A 8 8.09 -32.25 -62.22
C VAL A 8 7.51 -30.91 -61.82
N ARG A 9 6.54 -30.36 -62.55
CA ARG A 9 5.87 -29.08 -62.22
C ARG A 9 5.10 -29.14 -60.91
N ASP A 10 4.42 -30.25 -60.63
CA ASP A 10 3.68 -30.43 -59.37
C ASP A 10 4.61 -30.47 -58.15
N VAL A 11 5.80 -31.06 -58.31
CA VAL A 11 6.81 -31.20 -57.23
C VAL A 11 7.80 -30.02 -57.21
N LEU A 12 7.84 -29.19 -58.26
CA LEU A 12 8.79 -28.09 -58.42
C LEU A 12 8.78 -27.07 -57.26
N PRO A 13 7.62 -26.67 -56.69
CA PRO A 13 7.59 -25.80 -55.52
C PRO A 13 8.28 -26.43 -54.31
N LEU A 14 8.04 -27.73 -54.07
CA LEU A 14 8.64 -28.47 -52.97
C LEU A 14 10.15 -28.67 -53.18
N TYR A 15 10.57 -28.92 -54.43
CA TYR A 15 11.98 -28.99 -54.80
C TYR A 15 12.70 -27.66 -54.55
N PHE A 16 12.07 -26.53 -54.94
CA PHE A 16 12.60 -25.19 -54.69
C PHE A 16 12.77 -24.88 -53.19
N GLU A 17 11.92 -25.45 -52.34
CA GLU A 17 12.00 -25.34 -50.89
C GLU A 17 12.90 -26.40 -50.23
N ASN A 18 13.57 -27.26 -51.01
CA ASN A 18 14.38 -28.39 -50.54
C ASN A 18 13.61 -29.36 -49.62
N MET A 19 12.32 -29.55 -49.86
CA MET A 19 11.43 -30.42 -49.07
C MET A 19 11.11 -31.75 -49.77
N VAL A 20 11.95 -32.17 -50.72
CA VAL A 20 11.81 -33.45 -51.43
C VAL A 20 12.89 -34.42 -50.96
N SER A 21 12.63 -35.73 -51.08
CA SER A 21 13.66 -36.74 -50.81
C SER A 21 14.82 -36.63 -51.80
N GLU A 22 16.00 -37.10 -51.40
CA GLU A 22 17.22 -37.02 -52.22
C GLU A 22 17.04 -37.70 -53.59
N ASP A 23 16.40 -38.88 -53.63
CA ASP A 23 16.08 -39.59 -54.87
C ASP A 23 15.20 -38.75 -55.81
N THR A 24 14.20 -38.05 -55.26
CA THR A 24 13.31 -37.16 -56.03
C THR A 24 14.06 -35.91 -56.50
N ALA A 25 14.98 -35.39 -55.69
CA ALA A 25 15.78 -34.22 -56.02
C ALA A 25 16.71 -34.48 -57.22
N VAL A 26 17.34 -35.66 -57.26
CA VAL A 26 18.20 -36.09 -58.39
C VAL A 26 17.38 -36.19 -59.67
N PHE A 27 16.21 -36.83 -59.61
CA PHE A 27 15.31 -36.97 -60.76
C PHE A 27 14.83 -35.61 -61.31
N VAL A 28 14.39 -34.71 -60.43
CA VAL A 28 13.95 -33.36 -60.84
C VAL A 28 15.11 -32.56 -61.43
N LYS A 29 16.32 -32.67 -60.85
CA LYS A 29 17.52 -31.99 -61.36
C LYS A 29 17.89 -32.44 -62.76
N GLU A 30 17.95 -33.75 -63.00
CA GLU A 30 18.24 -34.32 -64.31
C GLU A 30 17.20 -33.91 -65.37
N HIS A 31 15.92 -33.80 -64.97
CA HIS A 31 14.87 -33.33 -65.86
C HIS A 31 15.00 -31.83 -66.19
N LEU A 32 15.37 -31.00 -65.21
CA LEU A 32 15.58 -29.55 -65.42
C LEU A 32 16.76 -29.26 -66.35
N GLU A 33 17.82 -30.07 -66.30
CA GLU A 33 18.96 -29.96 -67.22
C GLU A 33 18.57 -30.29 -68.68
N ASN A 34 17.57 -31.15 -68.87
CA ASN A 34 17.13 -31.62 -70.18
C ASN A 34 15.82 -30.96 -70.69
N CYS A 35 15.15 -30.13 -69.88
CA CYS A 35 13.88 -29.50 -70.24
C CYS A 35 13.86 -27.99 -69.92
N SER A 36 13.93 -27.17 -70.97
CA SER A 36 13.90 -25.70 -70.87
C SER A 36 12.61 -25.14 -70.27
N ASP A 37 11.48 -25.79 -70.53
CA ASP A 37 10.17 -25.31 -70.07
C ASP A 37 10.03 -25.43 -68.55
N CYS A 38 10.47 -26.55 -67.97
CA CYS A 38 10.48 -26.75 -66.51
C CYS A 38 11.52 -25.85 -65.82
N ALA A 39 12.67 -25.59 -66.47
CA ALA A 39 13.67 -24.66 -65.95
C ALA A 39 13.15 -23.21 -65.90
N ALA A 40 12.39 -22.77 -66.91
CA ALA A 40 11.78 -21.45 -66.94
C ALA A 40 10.75 -21.25 -65.81
N GLU A 41 9.97 -22.29 -65.49
CA GLU A 41 9.01 -22.23 -64.37
C GLU A 41 9.71 -22.13 -63.00
N LEU A 42 10.86 -22.79 -62.82
CA LEU A 42 11.67 -22.67 -61.60
C LEU A 42 12.20 -21.24 -61.41
N GLU A 43 12.64 -20.59 -62.50
CA GLU A 43 13.10 -19.19 -62.46
C GLU A 43 11.96 -18.20 -62.19
N CYS A 44 10.74 -18.51 -62.65
CA CYS A 44 9.53 -17.75 -62.33
C CYS A 44 9.23 -17.82 -60.82
N LEU A 45 9.29 -19.02 -60.21
CA LEU A 45 9.14 -19.21 -58.76
C LEU A 45 10.21 -18.46 -57.95
N LYS A 46 11.47 -18.48 -58.39
CA LYS A 46 12.56 -17.70 -57.77
C LYS A 46 12.30 -16.19 -57.84
N SER A 47 11.76 -15.71 -58.94
CA SER A 47 11.46 -14.29 -59.16
C SER A 47 10.26 -13.83 -58.34
N GLY A 48 9.22 -14.65 -58.20
CA GLY A 48 8.08 -14.40 -57.31
C GLY A 48 8.51 -14.23 -55.84
N LYS A 49 9.40 -15.09 -55.34
CA LYS A 49 9.93 -15.00 -53.96
C LYS A 49 10.75 -13.73 -53.69
N LYS A 50 11.39 -13.13 -54.71
CA LYS A 50 12.11 -11.85 -54.53
C LYS A 50 11.16 -10.69 -54.25
N ILE A 51 9.92 -10.76 -54.74
CA ILE A 51 8.89 -9.73 -54.52
C ILE A 51 8.38 -9.81 -53.07
N ASP A 52 8.11 -11.02 -52.56
CA ASP A 52 7.70 -11.21 -51.15
C ASP A 52 8.78 -10.79 -50.13
N LYS A 53 10.06 -10.97 -50.48
CA LYS A 53 11.20 -10.55 -49.65
C LYS A 53 11.34 -9.01 -49.59
N ALA A 54 10.92 -8.30 -50.62
CA ALA A 54 10.89 -6.83 -50.63
C ALA A 54 9.77 -6.28 -49.73
N GLU A 55 8.59 -6.91 -49.73
CA GLU A 55 7.48 -6.57 -48.82
C GLU A 55 7.78 -6.86 -47.34
N THR A 56 8.65 -7.84 -47.05
CA THR A 56 9.06 -8.11 -45.65
C THR A 56 9.90 -6.98 -45.06
N SER A 57 10.63 -6.22 -45.90
CA SER A 57 11.44 -5.08 -45.46
C SER A 57 10.60 -3.85 -45.07
N GLU A 58 9.43 -3.66 -45.68
CA GLU A 58 8.50 -2.60 -45.29
C GLU A 58 7.77 -2.92 -43.97
N ARG A 59 7.42 -4.20 -43.71
CA ARG A 59 6.81 -4.61 -42.43
C ARG A 59 7.79 -4.53 -41.25
N GLU A 60 9.09 -4.72 -41.46
CA GLU A 60 10.13 -4.46 -40.44
C GLU A 60 10.29 -2.95 -40.17
N ASN A 61 10.12 -2.09 -41.18
CA ASN A 61 10.24 -0.64 -40.99
C ASN A 61 9.04 -0.07 -40.22
N ASP A 62 7.82 -0.52 -40.53
CA ASP A 62 6.61 -0.07 -39.82
C ASP A 62 6.60 -0.51 -38.34
N THR A 63 7.06 -1.73 -38.04
CA THR A 63 7.19 -2.19 -36.65
C THR A 63 8.30 -1.44 -35.89
N ASN A 64 9.40 -1.10 -36.54
CA ASN A 64 10.47 -0.28 -35.97
C ASN A 64 10.05 1.18 -35.72
N VAL A 65 9.25 1.78 -36.61
CA VAL A 65 8.71 3.14 -36.43
C VAL A 65 7.69 3.18 -35.29
N ILE A 66 6.77 2.20 -35.22
CA ILE A 66 5.77 2.11 -34.15
C ILE A 66 6.44 1.85 -32.79
N THR A 67 7.45 0.98 -32.72
CA THR A 67 8.21 0.73 -31.48
C THR A 67 9.08 1.92 -31.07
N ALA A 68 9.67 2.66 -32.02
CA ALA A 68 10.42 3.88 -31.74
C ALA A 68 9.52 5.00 -31.17
N VAL A 69 8.31 5.18 -31.71
CA VAL A 69 7.32 6.15 -31.20
C VAL A 69 6.83 5.73 -29.81
N LYS A 70 6.47 4.45 -29.61
CA LYS A 70 6.09 3.91 -28.29
C LYS A 70 7.20 4.10 -27.25
N LYS A 71 8.47 3.87 -27.62
CA LYS A 71 9.64 4.06 -26.73
C LYS A 71 9.85 5.54 -26.37
N LYS A 72 9.57 6.47 -27.28
CA LYS A 72 9.65 7.92 -27.05
C LYS A 72 8.54 8.41 -26.12
N ILE A 73 7.32 7.89 -26.28
CA ILE A 73 6.17 8.16 -25.40
C ILE A 73 6.39 7.53 -24.02
N ALA A 74 6.81 6.27 -23.96
CA ALA A 74 7.13 5.58 -22.71
C ALA A 74 8.22 6.30 -21.93
N LYS A 75 9.28 6.79 -22.58
CA LYS A 75 10.31 7.62 -21.91
C LYS A 75 9.75 8.92 -21.36
N ARG A 76 8.77 9.56 -22.02
CA ARG A 76 8.10 10.76 -21.50
C ARG A 76 7.21 10.45 -20.32
N ILE A 77 6.41 9.38 -20.40
CA ILE A 77 5.57 8.91 -19.30
C ILE A 77 6.44 8.50 -18.10
N PHE A 78 7.54 7.78 -18.31
CA PHE A 78 8.44 7.37 -17.24
C PHE A 78 9.09 8.57 -16.53
N LYS A 79 9.41 9.64 -17.27
CA LYS A 79 9.85 10.90 -16.65
C LYS A 79 8.76 11.56 -15.82
N ILE A 80 7.52 11.63 -16.33
CA ILE A 80 6.38 12.22 -15.61
C ILE A 80 6.05 11.40 -14.36
N VAL A 81 5.95 10.08 -14.50
CA VAL A 81 5.74 9.14 -13.38
C VAL A 81 6.89 9.25 -12.38
N GLY A 82 8.13 9.36 -12.84
CA GLY A 82 9.29 9.59 -11.97
C GLY A 82 9.15 10.87 -11.15
N VAL A 83 8.74 11.99 -11.76
CA VAL A 83 8.49 13.25 -11.06
C VAL A 83 7.33 13.13 -10.07
N VAL A 84 6.22 12.51 -10.47
CA VAL A 84 5.04 12.31 -9.60
C VAL A 84 5.38 11.42 -8.41
N CYS A 85 6.10 10.32 -8.63
CA CYS A 85 6.59 9.45 -7.56
C CYS A 85 7.52 10.21 -6.62
N LEU A 86 8.42 11.06 -7.14
CA LEU A 86 9.33 11.84 -6.31
C LEU A 86 8.54 12.82 -5.42
N VAL A 87 7.55 13.52 -5.98
CA VAL A 87 6.65 14.40 -5.21
C VAL A 87 5.90 13.60 -4.14
N PHE A 88 5.40 12.41 -4.47
CA PHE A 88 4.68 11.56 -3.54
C PHE A 88 5.57 11.11 -2.38
N VAL A 89 6.82 10.72 -2.65
CA VAL A 89 7.81 10.37 -1.61
C VAL A 89 8.07 11.54 -0.68
N VAL A 90 8.22 12.76 -1.21
CA VAL A 90 8.41 13.97 -0.40
C VAL A 90 7.20 14.24 0.49
N ILE A 91 5.98 14.15 -0.05
CA ILE A 91 4.74 14.36 0.71
C ILE A 91 4.59 13.30 1.81
N LEU A 92 4.80 12.02 1.49
CA LEU A 92 4.74 10.94 2.48
C LEU A 92 5.78 11.13 3.58
N SER A 93 7.01 11.51 3.22
CA SER A 93 8.06 11.81 4.19
C SER A 93 7.64 12.96 5.12
N ALA A 94 7.08 14.04 4.57
CA ALA A 94 6.59 15.17 5.38
C ALA A 94 5.44 14.75 6.33
N ILE A 95 4.50 13.92 5.86
CA ILE A 95 3.40 13.40 6.69
C ILE A 95 3.94 12.52 7.82
N LEU A 96 4.88 11.62 7.54
CA LEU A 96 5.49 10.75 8.55
C LEU A 96 6.26 11.56 9.60
N LEU A 97 7.01 12.58 9.18
CA LEU A 97 7.67 13.50 10.10
C LEU A 97 6.66 14.27 10.94
N TYR A 98 5.56 14.75 10.34
CA TYR A 98 4.53 15.50 11.05
C TYR A 98 3.89 14.68 12.17
N ILE A 99 3.49 13.44 11.90
CA ILE A 99 2.89 12.54 12.90
C ILE A 99 3.94 12.07 13.92
N GLY A 100 5.18 11.84 13.47
CA GLY A 100 6.25 11.27 14.29
C GLY A 100 6.83 12.20 15.35
N ILE A 101 6.67 13.53 15.21
CA ILE A 101 7.13 14.47 16.24
C ILE A 101 6.22 14.35 17.47
N SER A 102 6.83 14.01 18.61
CA SER A 102 6.18 14.02 19.90
C SER A 102 6.49 15.29 20.70
N TYR A 103 5.52 15.74 21.48
CA TYR A 103 5.62 16.88 22.38
C TYR A 103 5.25 16.44 23.79
N PRO A 104 5.98 16.87 24.83
CA PRO A 104 5.61 16.57 26.21
C PRO A 104 4.26 17.21 26.53
N VAL A 105 3.40 16.47 27.22
CA VAL A 105 2.09 16.98 27.67
C VAL A 105 2.28 17.84 28.92
N THR A 106 1.74 19.05 28.87
CA THR A 106 1.66 19.98 30.00
C THR A 106 0.26 19.94 30.60
N LYS A 107 0.14 20.39 31.85
CA LYS A 107 -1.13 20.35 32.58
C LYS A 107 -2.26 21.12 31.90
N ASP A 108 -1.96 22.27 31.30
CA ASP A 108 -2.96 23.12 30.65
C ASP A 108 -3.46 22.56 29.31
N SER A 109 -2.79 21.53 28.78
CA SER A 109 -3.10 20.94 27.47
C SER A 109 -4.07 19.76 27.54
N ILE A 110 -4.35 19.25 28.74
CA ILE A 110 -5.31 18.16 28.99
C ILE A 110 -6.49 18.66 29.81
N SER A 111 -7.69 18.21 29.47
CA SER A 111 -8.88 18.47 30.25
C SER A 111 -9.35 17.18 30.92
N LEU A 112 -9.54 17.24 32.24
CA LEU A 112 -10.16 16.16 33.00
C LEU A 112 -11.53 16.61 33.48
N SER A 113 -12.55 15.82 33.18
CA SER A 113 -13.93 16.08 33.63
C SER A 113 -14.59 14.79 34.09
N THR A 114 -15.71 14.92 34.79
CA THR A 114 -16.56 13.78 35.15
C THR A 114 -17.93 13.94 34.52
N LYS A 115 -18.50 12.83 34.06
CA LYS A 115 -19.84 12.77 33.48
C LYS A 115 -20.60 11.61 34.09
N THR A 116 -21.87 11.83 34.43
CA THR A 116 -22.77 10.77 34.88
C THR A 116 -23.79 10.48 33.79
N GLU A 117 -23.97 9.21 33.45
CA GLU A 117 -24.94 8.77 32.44
C GLU A 117 -25.59 7.46 32.90
N GLY A 118 -26.88 7.50 33.20
CA GLY A 118 -27.60 6.39 33.83
C GLY A 118 -27.04 6.04 35.21
N ASP A 119 -26.80 4.75 35.44
CA ASP A 119 -26.23 4.22 36.70
C ASP A 119 -24.69 4.23 36.73
N TYR A 120 -24.04 4.95 35.81
CA TYR A 120 -22.58 5.01 35.71
C TYR A 120 -22.05 6.43 35.82
N ALA A 121 -20.92 6.57 36.51
CA ALA A 121 -20.09 7.75 36.50
C ALA A 121 -18.81 7.48 35.71
N TYR A 122 -18.40 8.45 34.91
CA TYR A 122 -17.26 8.39 34.01
C TYR A 122 -16.28 9.49 34.35
N ILE A 123 -15.00 9.15 34.42
CA ILE A 123 -13.88 10.10 34.40
C ILE A 123 -13.45 10.23 32.94
N LEU A 124 -13.52 11.43 32.37
CA LEU A 124 -13.15 11.73 30.99
C LEU A 124 -11.83 12.50 30.97
N LEU A 125 -10.89 12.00 30.15
CA LEU A 125 -9.66 12.66 29.77
C LEU A 125 -9.79 13.08 28.31
N GLU A 126 -9.80 14.39 28.05
CA GLU A 126 -9.86 14.97 26.71
C GLU A 126 -8.50 15.54 26.32
N ALA A 127 -8.07 15.18 25.12
CA ALA A 127 -6.88 15.69 24.45
C ALA A 127 -7.22 16.89 23.55
N GLU A 128 -6.23 17.74 23.29
CA GLU A 128 -6.37 18.85 22.34
C GLU A 128 -6.75 18.35 20.92
N ALA A 129 -7.62 19.10 20.23
CA ALA A 129 -8.00 18.80 18.86
C ALA A 129 -6.78 18.83 17.92
N GLY A 130 -6.70 17.89 16.98
CA GLY A 130 -5.52 17.75 16.10
C GLY A 130 -4.31 17.10 16.78
N LYS A 131 -4.43 16.65 18.02
CA LYS A 131 -3.41 15.89 18.75
C LYS A 131 -3.91 14.49 19.09
N SER A 132 -2.99 13.54 19.12
CA SER A 132 -3.19 12.20 19.65
C SER A 132 -2.39 12.06 20.94
N LEU A 133 -3.04 11.63 22.01
CA LEU A 133 -2.39 11.40 23.29
C LEU A 133 -1.82 9.96 23.34
N SER A 134 -0.54 9.85 23.65
CA SER A 134 0.16 8.61 23.97
C SER A 134 0.61 8.66 25.42
N PHE A 135 0.53 7.53 26.13
CA PHE A 135 0.92 7.43 27.53
C PHE A 135 1.22 5.99 27.89
N ASP A 136 2.02 5.81 28.93
CA ASP A 136 2.17 4.54 29.63
C ASP A 136 1.18 4.50 30.81
N SER A 137 0.71 3.32 31.19
CA SER A 137 -0.25 3.15 32.29
C SER A 137 0.15 2.05 33.25
N LYS A 138 -0.02 2.28 34.54
CA LYS A 138 0.07 1.27 35.60
C LYS A 138 -1.26 1.20 36.34
N THR A 139 -1.71 -0.02 36.63
CA THR A 139 -2.89 -0.27 37.46
C THR A 139 -2.47 -0.96 38.76
N GLU A 140 -2.98 -0.48 39.87
CA GLU A 140 -2.72 -1.02 41.21
C GLU A 140 -4.03 -1.22 41.97
N ASP A 141 -4.14 -2.32 42.70
CA ASP A 141 -5.27 -2.54 43.60
C ASP A 141 -5.14 -1.64 44.83
N ILE A 142 -6.25 -1.04 45.24
CA ILE A 142 -6.36 -0.27 46.47
C ILE A 142 -6.93 -1.19 47.53
N LEU A 143 -6.22 -1.32 48.65
CA LEU A 143 -6.61 -2.15 49.77
C LEU A 143 -7.26 -1.29 50.87
N ASN A 144 -8.31 -1.82 51.50
CA ASN A 144 -8.90 -1.24 52.70
C ASN A 144 -8.05 -1.58 53.95
N ASP A 145 -8.47 -1.08 55.11
CA ASP A 145 -7.81 -1.35 56.41
C ASP A 145 -7.76 -2.85 56.79
N ASN A 146 -8.59 -3.69 56.15
CA ASN A 146 -8.64 -5.14 56.34
C ASN A 146 -7.81 -5.91 55.30
N ASN A 147 -6.99 -5.24 54.49
CA ASN A 147 -6.23 -5.83 53.37
C ASN A 147 -7.10 -6.42 52.24
N GLU A 148 -8.38 -6.04 52.15
CA GLU A 148 -9.28 -6.44 51.08
C GLU A 148 -9.25 -5.41 49.96
N VAL A 149 -9.33 -5.86 48.70
CA VAL A 149 -9.36 -4.96 47.53
C VAL A 149 -10.66 -4.17 47.54
N CYS A 150 -10.57 -2.84 47.68
CA CYS A 150 -11.69 -1.91 47.69
C CYS A 150 -11.71 -0.96 46.48
N GLY A 151 -10.73 -1.09 45.58
CA GLY A 151 -10.69 -0.24 44.40
C GLY A 151 -9.48 -0.48 43.50
N GLN A 152 -9.39 0.34 42.46
CA GLN A 152 -8.28 0.37 41.53
C GLN A 152 -7.75 1.79 41.36
N ARG A 153 -6.42 1.92 41.37
CA ARG A 153 -5.68 3.11 40.99
C ARG A 153 -5.11 2.90 39.60
N ILE A 154 -5.42 3.82 38.69
CA ILE A 154 -4.86 3.87 37.34
C ILE A 154 -3.98 5.10 37.27
N THR A 155 -2.67 4.89 37.09
CA THR A 155 -1.69 5.96 36.95
C THR A 155 -1.23 6.03 35.49
N LEU A 156 -1.50 7.16 34.84
CA LEU A 156 -1.01 7.48 33.50
C LEU A 156 0.26 8.32 33.63
N TYR A 157 1.34 7.90 32.97
CA TYR A 157 2.62 8.59 33.02
C TYR A 157 3.28 8.59 31.62
N ASN A 158 4.40 9.33 31.48
CA ASN A 158 5.09 9.49 30.19
C ASN A 158 4.16 9.99 29.06
N LEU A 159 3.30 10.97 29.39
CA LEU A 159 2.31 11.50 28.45
C LEU A 159 2.99 12.30 27.32
N GLN A 160 2.68 11.93 26.08
CA GLN A 160 3.22 12.54 24.87
C GLN A 160 2.11 12.83 23.86
N TYR A 161 2.13 14.03 23.27
CA TYR A 161 1.29 14.35 22.12
C TYR A 161 1.99 14.05 20.82
N HIS A 162 1.29 13.37 19.94
CA HIS A 162 1.62 13.27 18.52
C HIS A 162 0.67 14.14 17.73
N ASN A 163 1.11 14.68 16.60
CA ASN A 163 0.18 15.35 15.71
C ASN A 163 -0.75 14.32 15.05
N ASN A 164 -2.01 14.69 14.91
CA ASN A 164 -3.01 13.90 14.22
C ASN A 164 -3.78 14.81 13.24
N PHE A 165 -4.31 14.22 12.17
CA PHE A 165 -5.17 14.90 11.20
C PHE A 165 -6.64 14.95 11.64
N SER A 166 -6.99 14.37 12.79
CA SER A 166 -8.34 14.44 13.37
C SER A 166 -8.74 15.88 13.72
N LYS A 167 -9.90 16.31 13.24
CA LYS A 167 -10.51 17.60 13.64
C LYS A 167 -11.14 17.54 15.03
N ASN A 168 -11.44 16.34 15.52
CA ASN A 168 -12.07 16.14 16.81
C ASN A 168 -11.00 15.90 17.87
N ALA A 169 -11.25 16.42 19.08
CA ALA A 169 -10.52 16.05 20.28
C ALA A 169 -10.63 14.54 20.52
N GLY A 170 -9.52 13.88 20.80
CA GLY A 170 -9.53 12.51 21.29
C GLY A 170 -9.95 12.50 22.75
N SER A 171 -10.80 11.56 23.15
CA SER A 171 -11.22 11.40 24.54
C SER A 171 -11.04 9.96 24.99
N MET A 172 -10.64 9.77 26.24
CA MET A 172 -10.66 8.48 26.93
C MET A 172 -11.53 8.59 28.17
N SER A 173 -12.21 7.50 28.54
CA SER A 173 -13.08 7.50 29.71
C SER A 173 -12.99 6.22 30.53
N TRP A 174 -13.02 6.36 31.86
CA TRP A 174 -13.12 5.25 32.80
C TRP A 174 -14.45 5.32 33.52
N GLY A 175 -15.28 4.30 33.34
CA GLY A 175 -16.62 4.22 33.93
C GLY A 175 -16.64 3.33 35.18
N TYR A 176 -17.41 3.74 36.19
CA TYR A 176 -17.73 2.94 37.36
C TYR A 176 -19.23 2.98 37.68
N PRO A 177 -19.82 1.85 38.14
CA PRO A 177 -21.23 1.81 38.52
C PRO A 177 -21.46 2.57 39.84
N LEU A 178 -22.53 3.38 39.90
CA LEU A 178 -22.92 4.14 41.08
C LEU A 178 -23.51 3.26 42.19
N ASN A 179 -24.05 2.10 41.83
CA ASN A 179 -24.74 1.18 42.74
C ASN A 179 -23.80 0.11 43.34
N ALA A 180 -22.50 0.14 43.01
CA ALA A 180 -21.53 -0.76 43.62
C ALA A 180 -21.05 -0.19 44.95
N GLU A 181 -21.49 -0.79 46.06
CA GLU A 181 -20.88 -0.54 47.36
C GLU A 181 -19.40 -0.97 47.31
N ASN A 182 -18.50 -0.07 47.74
CA ASN A 182 -17.06 -0.31 47.88
C ASN A 182 -16.24 -0.53 46.60
N GLN A 183 -16.66 0.00 45.44
CA GLN A 183 -15.80 0.01 44.25
C GLN A 183 -15.26 1.41 43.95
N TYR A 184 -14.04 1.68 44.39
CA TYR A 184 -13.36 2.96 44.22
C TYR A 184 -12.45 2.96 42.97
N ILE A 185 -12.56 3.99 42.12
CA ILE A 185 -11.62 4.21 41.01
C ILE A 185 -10.91 5.54 41.18
N GLU A 186 -9.57 5.49 41.20
CA GLU A 186 -8.70 6.66 41.21
C GLU A 186 -7.92 6.74 39.90
N VAL A 187 -8.00 7.87 39.21
CA VAL A 187 -7.21 8.12 37.99
C VAL A 187 -6.22 9.23 38.29
N ILE A 188 -4.93 8.88 38.23
CA ILE A 188 -3.81 9.80 38.41
C ILE A 188 -3.17 10.02 37.04
N VAL A 189 -2.95 11.28 36.68
CA VAL A 189 -2.28 11.67 35.44
C VAL A 189 -1.02 12.42 35.81
N GLU A 190 0.15 11.89 35.43
CA GLU A 190 1.46 12.46 35.73
C GLU A 190 2.06 13.09 34.46
N PRO A 191 1.70 14.33 34.10
CA PRO A 191 2.42 15.04 33.05
C PRO A 191 3.89 15.21 33.38
N SER A 192 4.72 15.30 32.33
CA SER A 192 6.19 15.42 32.42
C SER A 192 6.72 16.55 33.33
N LEU A 193 5.89 17.52 33.72
CA LEU A 193 6.24 18.62 34.63
C LEU A 193 5.43 18.72 35.93
N SER A 194 4.42 17.87 36.21
CA SER A 194 3.58 17.93 37.44
C SER A 194 2.65 16.71 37.56
N THR A 195 1.96 16.48 38.69
CA THR A 195 0.95 15.41 38.83
C THR A 195 -0.45 15.99 39.00
N VAL A 196 -1.43 15.50 38.24
CA VAL A 196 -2.87 15.80 38.35
C VAL A 196 -3.57 14.56 38.91
N LYS A 197 -4.39 14.71 39.94
CA LYS A 197 -5.18 13.62 40.54
C LYS A 197 -6.66 13.92 40.43
N MET A 198 -7.46 12.94 40.03
CA MET A 198 -8.91 13.00 40.20
C MET A 198 -9.46 11.69 40.74
N ASN A 199 -10.37 11.83 41.70
CA ASN A 199 -10.99 10.73 42.41
C ASN A 199 -12.43 10.58 41.93
N GLY A 200 -12.83 9.39 41.49
CA GLY A 200 -14.22 9.07 41.21
C GLY A 200 -14.82 8.31 42.38
N ALA A 201 -15.45 9.00 43.34
CA ALA A 201 -16.16 8.33 44.43
C ALA A 201 -17.26 9.17 45.07
N ASN A 202 -18.39 8.51 45.35
CA ASN A 202 -19.19 8.78 46.54
C ASN A 202 -18.49 8.12 47.73
N ALA A 203 -17.87 8.91 48.61
CA ALA A 203 -17.35 8.44 49.90
C ALA A 203 -18.34 8.81 51.03
N PRO A 204 -18.64 7.92 52.00
CA PRO A 204 -19.29 8.32 53.25
C PRO A 204 -18.31 9.13 54.14
N PRO A 205 -18.81 9.90 55.12
CA PRO A 205 -18.18 11.15 55.52
C PRO A 205 -17.03 10.92 56.50
N LEU A 206 -15.82 11.28 56.10
CA LEU A 206 -14.76 11.69 57.02
C LEU A 206 -14.43 13.16 56.74
N THR A 207 -15.26 14.01 57.36
CA THR A 207 -14.95 15.39 57.79
C THR A 207 -13.87 16.15 57.00
N ALA A 208 -14.16 16.54 55.76
CA ALA A 208 -13.64 17.74 55.11
C ALA A 208 -14.35 17.94 53.75
N PRO A 209 -14.62 19.19 53.32
CA PRO A 209 -15.23 19.45 52.01
C PRO A 209 -14.31 18.96 50.87
N PRO A 210 -14.86 18.55 49.70
CA PRO A 210 -14.06 18.20 48.53
C PRO A 210 -13.36 19.46 48.01
N VAL A 211 -12.08 19.60 48.33
CA VAL A 211 -11.23 20.65 47.79
C VAL A 211 -10.81 20.23 46.39
N PHE A 212 -11.42 20.88 45.39
CA PHE A 212 -10.83 20.99 44.06
C PHE A 212 -9.50 21.74 44.19
N ALA A 213 -8.38 21.03 44.14
CA ALA A 213 -7.05 21.63 44.10
C ALA A 213 -6.38 21.28 42.77
N VAL A 214 -6.61 22.14 41.78
CA VAL A 214 -5.72 22.30 40.64
C VAL A 214 -4.46 23.00 41.18
N ARG A 215 -3.34 22.29 41.37
CA ARG A 215 -2.01 22.92 41.48
C ARG A 215 -1.13 22.48 40.33
#